data_AF-A0A832IWQ4-F1
#
_entry.id   AF-A0A832IWQ4-F1
#
_cell.length_a   1.000
_cell.length_b   1.000
_cell.length_c   1.000
_cell.angle_alpha   90.00
_cell.angle_beta   90.00
_cell.angle_gamma   90.00
#
_symmetry.space_group_name_H-M   'P 1'
#
loop_
_entity.id
_entity.type
_entity.pdbx_description
1 polymer ?
#
loop_
_entity_poly.entity_id
_entity_poly.type
_entity_poly.pdbx_seq_one_letter_code
_entity_poly.pdbx_strand_id
1 'polypeptide(L)' 'MSNIIFGPIHSRRFGKSLGVDLSPGKKQCNFDCLYCELDPAKTMDAYDDVVSVEEIATAVKTALD' A
#
# COMPACT_ATOMS: atom_id res chain seq x y z
N MET A 1 12.22 -6.33 -3.10
CA MET A 1 11.09 -6.17 -4.04
C MET A 1 9.97 -5.55 -3.25
N SER A 2 9.65 -4.30 -3.55
CA SER A 2 8.59 -3.55 -2.89
C SER A 2 7.25 -4.19 -3.29
N ASN A 3 6.61 -4.92 -2.37
CA ASN A 3 5.33 -5.56 -2.64
C ASN A 3 4.22 -4.49 -2.58
N ILE A 4 3.98 -3.83 -3.71
CA ILE A 4 2.94 -2.79 -3.86
C ILE A 4 1.53 -3.38 -3.73
N ILE A 5 1.36 -4.67 -4.06
CA ILE A 5 0.06 -5.35 -4.06
C ILE A 5 0.03 -6.46 -3.01
N PHE A 6 -1.05 -6.49 -2.23
CA PHE A 6 -1.37 -7.59 -1.32
C PHE A 6 -2.57 -8.39 -1.85
N GLY A 7 -2.46 -9.71 -1.85
CA GLY A 7 -3.50 -10.61 -2.39
C GLY A 7 -3.06 -11.29 -3.69
N PRO A 8 -3.99 -11.85 -4.48
CA PRO A 8 -5.46 -11.75 -4.38
C PRO A 8 -6.06 -12.59 -3.25
N ILE A 9 -6.99 -11.98 -2.51
CA ILE A 9 -7.80 -12.68 -1.51
C ILE A 9 -9.19 -12.93 -2.10
N HIS A 10 -9.70 -14.15 -1.93
CA HIS A 10 -11.06 -14.46 -2.34
C HIS A 10 -12.07 -13.71 -1.46
N SER A 11 -12.73 -12.71 -2.04
CA SER A 11 -13.72 -11.89 -1.34
C SER A 11 -15.10 -12.48 -1.51
N ARG A 12 -15.81 -12.68 -0.38
CA ARG A 12 -17.21 -13.15 -0.40
C ARG A 12 -18.17 -12.13 -1.02
N ARG A 13 -17.81 -10.84 -1.08
CA ARG A 13 -18.67 -9.78 -1.67
C ARG A 13 -18.46 -9.63 -3.17
N PHE A 14 -17.20 -9.61 -3.62
CA PHE A 14 -16.84 -9.21 -4.99
C PHE A 14 -15.91 -10.21 -5.71
N GLY A 15 -15.71 -11.41 -5.17
CA GLY A 15 -14.93 -12.48 -5.80
C GLY A 15 -13.42 -12.36 -5.57
N LYS A 16 -12.77 -11.29 -6.02
CA LYS A 16 -11.35 -11.01 -5.79
C LYS A 16 -11.18 -9.66 -5.09
N SER A 17 -10.26 -9.58 -4.13
CA SER A 17 -9.86 -8.33 -3.47
C SER A 17 -8.33 -8.22 -3.47
N LEU A 18 -7.84 -7.00 -3.71
CA LEU A 18 -6.44 -6.64 -3.68
C LEU A 18 -6.26 -5.46 -2.71
N GLY A 19 -5.18 -5.49 -1.93
CA GLY A 19 -4.70 -4.32 -1.19
C GLY A 19 -3.61 -3.62 -2.02
N VAL A 20 -3.54 -2.29 -1.94
CA VAL A 20 -2.51 -1.48 -2.59
C VAL A 20 -1.76 -0.70 -1.51
N ASP A 21 -0.45 -0.90 -1.41
CA ASP A 21 0.46 -0.12 -0.56
C ASP A 21 1.06 1.04 -1.35
N LEU A 22 0.82 2.27 -0.89
CA LEU A 22 1.41 3.47 -1.48
C LEU A 22 2.73 3.87 -0.83
N SER A 23 3.16 3.14 0.21
CA SER A 23 4.36 3.42 1.00
C SER A 23 5.17 2.16 1.30
N PRO A 24 5.51 1.33 0.29
CA PRO A 24 6.09 0.00 0.53
C PRO A 24 7.53 0.04 1.09
N GLY A 25 8.22 1.19 1.00
CA GLY A 25 9.59 1.35 1.49
C GLY A 25 9.66 1.76 2.97
N LYS A 26 8.71 2.56 3.45
CA LYS A 26 8.66 3.07 4.83
C LYS A 26 7.29 3.63 5.16
N LYS A 27 6.95 3.71 6.45
CA LYS A 27 5.74 4.40 6.93
C LYS A 27 5.82 5.90 6.59
N GLN A 28 4.90 6.34 5.73
CA GLN A 28 4.74 7.75 5.36
C GLN A 28 3.31 8.15 5.71
N CYS A 29 3.10 8.84 6.84
CA CYS A 29 1.75 9.15 7.32
C CYS A 29 1.78 10.44 8.15
N ASN A 30 0.74 11.25 8.05
CA ASN A 30 0.58 12.48 8.82
C ASN A 30 -0.12 12.25 10.18
N PHE A 31 -0.38 10.99 10.56
CA PHE A 31 -1.05 10.64 11.82
C PHE A 31 -0.09 10.02 12.85
N ASP A 32 -0.22 10.45 14.10
CA ASP A 32 0.47 9.90 15.26
C ASP A 32 -0.49 9.04 16.11
N CYS A 33 -0.97 7.94 15.53
CA CYS A 33 -1.97 7.09 16.17
C CYS A 33 -1.39 6.30 17.36
N LEU A 34 -2.00 6.43 18.53
CA LEU A 34 -1.68 5.62 19.74
C LEU A 34 -1.76 4.11 19.49
N TYR A 35 -2.62 3.68 18.57
CA TYR A 35 -2.89 2.28 18.23
C TYR A 35 -2.29 1.87 16.87
N CYS A 36 -1.29 2.60 16.38
CA CYS A 36 -0.66 2.23 15.11
C CYS A 36 0.02 0.86 15.23
N GLU A 37 -0.39 -0.10 14.40
CA GLU A 37 0.20 -1.45 14.36
C GLU A 37 1.50 -1.52 13.54
N LEU A 38 1.84 -0.44 12.83
CA LEU A 38 3.09 -0.30 12.09
C LEU A 38 4.22 0.20 12.99
N ASP A 39 5.46 -0.03 12.57
CA ASP A 39 6.64 0.44 13.29
C ASP A 39 6.59 1.96 13.59
N PRO A 40 7.13 2.40 14.73
CA PRO A 40 7.20 3.82 15.07
C PRO A 40 7.96 4.62 14.01
N ALA A 41 7.35 5.71 13.54
CA ALA A 41 7.96 6.66 12.63
C ALA A 41 7.44 8.06 12.95
N LYS A 42 8.25 9.09 12.67
CA LYS A 42 7.78 10.48 12.80
C LYS A 42 6.69 10.73 11.77
N THR A 43 5.71 11.54 12.16
CA THR A 43 4.70 12.05 11.22
C THR A 43 5.37 12.90 10.15
N MET A 44 4.81 12.88 8.95
CA MET A 44 5.25 13.71 7.83
C MET A 44 4.05 14.28 7.08
N ASP A 45 4.20 15.50 6.56
CA ASP A 45 3.13 16.22 5.87
C ASP A 45 3.03 15.87 4.37
N ALA A 46 4.08 15.29 3.80
CA ALA A 46 4.16 14.85 2.43
C ALA A 46 5.03 13.60 2.30
N TYR A 47 4.71 12.75 1.33
CA TYR A 47 5.53 11.59 0.99
C TYR A 47 6.76 12.08 0.22
N ASP A 48 7.93 11.55 0.57
CA ASP A 48 9.19 11.80 -0.14
C ASP A 48 9.56 10.64 -1.08
N ASP A 49 9.08 9.43 -0.78
CA ASP A 49 9.20 8.24 -1.61
C ASP A 49 7.84 7.90 -2.23
N VAL A 50 7.55 8.49 -3.39
CA VAL A 50 6.26 8.37 -4.09
C VAL A 50 6.38 7.35 -5.22
N VAL A 51 5.58 6.29 -5.16
CA VAL A 51 5.46 5.30 -6.23
C VAL A 51 4.68 5.91 -7.41
N SER A 52 5.17 5.68 -8.64
CA SER A 52 4.53 6.22 -9.84
C SER A 52 3.17 5.57 -10.12
N VAL A 53 2.26 6.32 -10.75
CA VAL A 53 0.92 5.81 -11.09
C VAL A 53 1.02 4.68 -12.11
N GLU A 54 1.97 4.78 -13.04
CA GLU A 54 2.24 3.77 -14.06
C GLU A 54 2.68 2.44 -13.43
N GLU A 55 3.54 2.49 -12.41
CA GLU A 55 4.00 1.32 -11.67
C GLU A 55 2.86 0.67 -10.89
N ILE A 56 2.04 1.46 -10.18
CA ILE A 56 0.87 0.96 -9.46
C ILE A 56 -0.11 0.29 -10.43
N ALA A 57 -0.43 0.95 -11.54
CA ALA A 57 -1.36 0.41 -12.54
C ALA A 57 -0.84 -0.88 -13.19
N THR A 58 0.47 -0.97 -13.43
CA THR A 58 1.11 -2.19 -13.95
C THR A 58 1.02 -3.31 -12.93
N ALA A 59 1.37 -3.03 -11.67
CA ALA A 59 1.31 -4.02 -10.59
C ALA A 59 -0.11 -4.55 -10.35
N VAL A 60 -1.14 -3.68 -10.38
CA VAL A 60 -2.54 -4.10 -10.25
C VAL A 60 -2.97 -4.99 -11.41
N LYS A 61 -2.61 -4.65 -12.65
CA LYS A 61 -2.94 -5.47 -13.83
C LYS A 61 -2.31 -6.86 -13.72
N THR A 62 -1.01 -6.91 -13.44
CA THR A 62 -0.28 -8.18 -13.25
C THR A 62 -0.86 -9.04 -12.12
N ALA A 63 -1.44 -8.44 -11.07
CA ALA A 63 -2.04 -9.19 -9.97
C ALA A 63 -3.49 -9.66 -10.23
N LEU A 64 -4.16 -9.10 -11.24
CA LEU A 64 -5.53 -9.49 -11.63
C LEU A 64 -5.55 -10.58 -12.70
N ASP A 65 -4.54 -10.57 -13.57
CA ASP A 65 -4.27 -11.60 -14.59
C ASP A 65 -4.04 -12.98 -13.93
#